data_AF-A0A521Y9H4-F1
#
_entry.id   AF-A0A521Y9H4-F1
#
_cell.length_a   1.000
_cell.length_b   1.000
_cell.length_c   1.000
_cell.angle_alpha   90.00
_cell.angle_beta   90.00
_cell.angle_gamma   90.00
#
_symmetry.space_group_name_H-M   'P 1'
#
loop_
_entity.id
_entity.type
_entity.pdbx_description
1 polymer ?
#
loop_
_entity_poly.entity_id
_entity_poly.type
_entity_poly.pdbx_seq_one_letter_code
_entity_poly.pdbx_strand_id
1 'polypeptide(L)'
;MSDLSRSGFLRPARSLLCAAGVLAAWPAHAVFIGNAQGGTDFPQGAISFADAVAAFAPAIKSGEPAAAFLGSANALGLPDYTTTSCPSAANCDYVSLGDGGSITLRFVDNRLTGSGSTAKDLWIFEVGPDIEDTFVEVSKDGSTWFAVGKVFGSTAGIDLDAYGFGTADQFAYVRLTDDGAEGGQSGATVGADIDAVGAISTVAAVVPEPGAWMLMAGGLAVLAWARRRS
;
A
#
# COMPACT_ATOMS: atom_id res chain seq x y z
N MET A 1 -77.53 -25.79 -41.52
CA MET A 1 -76.54 -25.03 -42.32
C MET A 1 -75.74 -24.15 -41.37
N SER A 2 -74.43 -24.10 -41.59
CA SER A 2 -73.37 -23.31 -40.90
C SER A 2 -73.20 -23.58 -39.39
N ASP A 3 -72.22 -24.34 -38.91
CA ASP A 3 -70.75 -24.28 -39.07
C ASP A 3 -70.06 -23.24 -38.17
N LEU A 4 -69.11 -23.73 -37.36
CA LEU A 4 -67.79 -23.17 -37.03
C LEU A 4 -67.36 -23.36 -35.56
N SER A 5 -66.56 -24.41 -35.42
CA SER A 5 -65.54 -24.68 -34.42
C SER A 5 -64.76 -23.43 -33.98
N ARG A 6 -64.63 -23.21 -32.66
CA ARG A 6 -63.63 -22.32 -32.07
C ARG A 6 -62.57 -23.16 -31.36
N SER A 7 -61.46 -23.37 -32.07
CA SER A 7 -60.19 -23.86 -31.52
C SER A 7 -59.58 -22.84 -30.56
N GLY A 8 -59.51 -23.18 -29.27
CA GLY A 8 -58.76 -22.43 -28.28
C GLY A 8 -57.26 -22.70 -28.42
N PHE A 9 -56.51 -21.69 -28.88
CA PHE A 9 -55.04 -21.69 -28.85
C PHE A 9 -54.55 -21.46 -27.42
N LEU A 10 -53.93 -22.47 -26.82
CA LEU A 10 -53.11 -22.32 -25.61
C LEU A 10 -51.80 -21.59 -25.97
N ARG A 11 -51.54 -20.45 -25.33
CA ARG A 11 -50.25 -19.76 -25.37
C ARG A 11 -49.31 -20.41 -24.34
N PRO A 12 -48.04 -20.75 -24.69
CA PRO A 12 -47.08 -21.18 -23.70
C PRO A 12 -46.60 -19.96 -22.89
N ALA A 13 -46.69 -20.05 -21.56
CA ALA A 13 -46.08 -19.10 -20.65
C ALA A 13 -44.55 -19.24 -20.72
N ARG A 14 -43.86 -18.18 -21.14
CA ARG A 14 -42.40 -18.08 -21.05
C ARG A 14 -42.03 -17.78 -19.59
N SER A 15 -41.64 -18.81 -18.85
CA SER A 15 -40.99 -18.65 -17.55
C SER A 15 -39.64 -17.98 -17.74
N LEU A 16 -39.51 -16.72 -17.28
CA LEU A 16 -38.23 -16.08 -17.09
C LEU A 16 -37.55 -16.73 -15.87
N LEU A 17 -36.54 -17.54 -16.12
CA LEU A 17 -35.62 -18.00 -15.09
C LEU A 17 -34.71 -16.82 -14.74
N CYS A 18 -34.95 -16.17 -13.60
CA CYS A 18 -33.95 -15.29 -12.98
C CYS A 18 -32.80 -16.16 -12.48
N ALA A 19 -31.69 -16.20 -13.22
CA ALA A 19 -30.45 -16.74 -12.72
C ALA A 19 -29.88 -15.77 -11.67
N ALA A 20 -30.17 -16.03 -10.40
CA ALA A 20 -29.45 -15.40 -9.29
C ALA A 20 -28.02 -15.94 -9.29
N GLY A 21 -27.08 -15.13 -9.80
CA GLY A 21 -25.65 -15.42 -9.69
C GLY A 21 -25.24 -15.38 -8.23
N VAL A 22 -24.91 -16.53 -7.65
CA VAL A 22 -24.25 -16.63 -6.35
C VAL A 22 -22.82 -16.12 -6.55
N LEU A 23 -22.55 -14.89 -6.10
CA LEU A 23 -21.19 -14.42 -5.91
C LEU A 23 -20.59 -15.21 -4.74
N ALA A 24 -19.79 -16.24 -5.06
CA ALA A 24 -18.99 -16.93 -4.07
C ALA A 24 -17.91 -15.96 -3.59
N ALA A 25 -18.08 -15.40 -2.39
CA ALA A 25 -16.99 -14.72 -1.70
C ALA A 25 -15.95 -15.77 -1.30
N TRP A 26 -14.81 -15.79 -1.99
CA TRP A 26 -13.66 -16.57 -1.53
C TRP A 26 -13.18 -15.99 -0.19
N PRO A 27 -12.83 -16.82 0.80
CA PRO A 27 -12.14 -16.32 1.98
C PRO A 27 -10.83 -15.68 1.51
N ALA A 28 -10.66 -14.39 1.77
CA ALA A 28 -9.37 -13.74 1.63
C ALA A 28 -8.45 -14.36 2.70
N HIS A 29 -7.69 -15.38 2.30
CA HIS A 29 -6.62 -15.89 3.14
C HIS A 29 -5.54 -14.81 3.21
N ALA A 30 -5.11 -14.49 4.43
CA ALA A 30 -3.99 -13.58 4.58
C ALA A 30 -2.76 -14.15 3.86
N VAL A 31 -2.03 -13.26 3.20
CA VAL A 31 -0.83 -13.62 2.45
C VAL A 31 0.37 -13.26 3.31
N PHE A 32 1.20 -14.25 3.63
CA PHE A 32 2.48 -13.98 4.26
C PHE A 32 3.38 -13.22 3.28
N ILE A 33 3.85 -12.05 3.70
CA ILE A 33 4.75 -11.20 2.92
C ILE A 33 5.96 -10.84 3.80
N GLY A 34 7.15 -11.02 3.25
CA GLY A 34 8.41 -10.75 3.92
C GLY A 34 9.62 -11.04 3.05
N ASN A 35 10.79 -10.80 3.62
CA ASN A 35 12.10 -11.01 3.01
C ASN A 35 12.94 -11.98 3.88
N ALA A 36 14.25 -12.04 3.66
CA ALA A 36 15.16 -12.91 4.41
C ALA A 36 15.25 -12.58 5.92
N GLN A 37 14.80 -11.41 6.35
CA GLN A 37 14.91 -10.92 7.73
C GLN A 37 13.59 -10.94 8.50
N GLY A 38 12.47 -11.27 7.85
CA GLY A 38 11.20 -11.46 8.51
C GLY A 38 10.01 -11.05 7.66
N GLY A 39 8.83 -11.16 8.26
CA GLY A 39 7.57 -10.83 7.62
C GLY A 39 6.38 -11.14 8.50
N THR A 40 5.20 -10.86 7.96
CA THR A 40 3.91 -11.10 8.63
C THR A 40 2.81 -11.34 7.61
N ASP A 41 1.63 -11.72 8.10
CA ASP A 41 0.45 -11.94 7.29
C ASP A 41 -0.25 -10.62 6.96
N PHE A 42 -0.51 -10.40 5.67
CA PHE A 42 -1.29 -9.27 5.16
C PHE A 42 -2.62 -9.77 4.58
N PRO A 43 -3.76 -9.55 5.26
CA PRO A 43 -5.08 -10.00 4.82
C PRO A 43 -5.46 -9.54 3.41
N GLN A 44 -5.04 -8.34 3.02
CA GLN A 44 -5.32 -7.76 1.70
C GLN A 44 -4.19 -7.98 0.69
N GLY A 45 -3.10 -8.63 1.09
CA GLY A 45 -1.95 -8.89 0.23
C GLY A 45 -1.23 -7.61 -0.20
N ALA A 46 -0.81 -7.56 -1.48
CA ALA A 46 0.10 -6.54 -1.99
C ALA A 46 -0.45 -5.10 -1.98
N ILE A 47 -1.78 -4.91 -1.97
CA ILE A 47 -2.40 -3.57 -1.86
C ILE A 47 -2.15 -2.91 -0.49
N SER A 48 -1.58 -3.65 0.46
CA SER A 48 -1.26 -3.16 1.80
C SER A 48 -0.08 -2.19 1.83
N PHE A 49 0.72 -2.10 0.76
CA PHE A 49 2.03 -1.47 0.80
C PHE A 49 2.03 -0.04 0.27
N ALA A 50 2.92 0.79 0.81
CA ALA A 50 3.09 2.15 0.34
C ALA A 50 3.61 2.18 -1.11
N ASP A 51 3.08 3.09 -1.90
CA ASP A 51 3.24 3.12 -3.36
C ASP A 51 3.72 4.49 -3.88
N ALA A 52 3.92 5.47 -2.98
CA ALA A 52 4.54 6.73 -3.31
C ALA A 52 5.39 7.31 -2.17
N VAL A 53 6.50 7.96 -2.54
CA VAL A 53 7.27 8.80 -1.62
C VAL A 53 6.68 10.20 -1.63
N ALA A 54 6.22 10.68 -0.48
CA ALA A 54 5.71 12.05 -0.32
C ALA A 54 6.84 13.03 0.03
N ALA A 55 7.81 12.60 0.84
CA ALA A 55 9.00 13.38 1.17
C ALA A 55 10.15 12.44 1.57
N PHE A 56 11.37 12.86 1.30
CA PHE A 56 12.59 12.20 1.78
C PHE A 56 13.59 13.28 2.18
N ALA A 57 14.04 13.23 3.42
CA ALA A 57 14.96 14.19 4.01
C ALA A 57 16.01 13.44 4.82
N PRO A 58 16.99 12.80 4.14
CA PRO A 58 18.04 12.10 4.83
C PRO A 58 18.96 13.11 5.53
N ALA A 59 19.49 12.73 6.68
CA ALA A 59 20.47 13.53 7.38
C ALA A 59 21.86 13.22 6.81
N ILE A 60 22.38 14.09 5.93
CA ILE A 60 23.69 13.88 5.31
C ILE A 60 24.74 14.77 5.99
N LYS A 61 25.61 14.16 6.80
CA LYS A 61 26.84 14.76 7.37
C LYS A 61 28.08 14.02 6.84
N SER A 62 29.27 14.36 7.33
CA SER A 62 30.50 13.65 6.95
C SER A 62 30.47 12.21 7.50
N GLY A 63 30.46 11.20 6.62
CA GLY A 63 30.44 9.78 7.00
C GLY A 63 29.06 9.12 7.07
N GLU A 64 28.04 9.77 6.51
CA GLU A 64 26.63 9.37 6.47
C GLU A 64 26.29 8.59 5.17
N PRO A 65 25.04 8.16 4.91
CA PRO A 65 24.78 7.13 3.91
C PRO A 65 25.40 7.44 2.56
N ALA A 66 26.07 6.44 1.99
CA ALA A 66 26.67 6.58 0.68
C ALA A 66 25.57 6.81 -0.36
N ALA A 67 25.89 7.49 -1.46
CA ALA A 67 24.92 7.83 -2.51
C ALA A 67 24.17 6.61 -3.08
N ALA A 68 24.71 5.40 -2.97
CA ALA A 68 24.04 4.18 -3.35
C ALA A 68 22.79 3.86 -2.50
N PHE A 69 22.70 4.36 -1.27
CA PHE A 69 21.61 4.03 -0.33
C PHE A 69 20.59 5.17 -0.18
N LEU A 70 20.65 6.19 -1.04
CA LEU A 70 19.73 7.34 -1.01
C LEU A 70 18.54 7.21 -1.98
N GLY A 71 18.28 6.00 -2.47
CA GLY A 71 17.18 5.72 -3.39
C GLY A 71 15.85 5.59 -2.66
N SER A 72 15.16 6.71 -2.37
CA SER A 72 13.90 6.69 -1.61
C SER A 72 12.78 5.81 -2.21
N ALA A 73 12.80 5.58 -3.53
CA ALA A 73 11.84 4.71 -4.19
C ALA A 73 12.03 3.22 -3.84
N ASN A 74 13.18 2.85 -3.28
CA ASN A 74 13.49 1.49 -2.85
C ASN A 74 12.72 1.10 -1.58
N ALA A 75 12.00 2.04 -0.94
CA ALA A 75 11.11 1.77 0.19
C ALA A 75 9.64 1.50 -0.22
N LEU A 76 9.37 1.36 -1.53
CA LEU A 76 8.01 1.24 -2.08
C LEU A 76 7.69 -0.18 -2.51
N GLY A 77 6.42 -0.56 -2.35
CA GLY A 77 5.93 -1.87 -2.76
C GLY A 77 6.24 -2.98 -1.76
N LEU A 78 6.28 -4.21 -2.25
CA LEU A 78 6.57 -5.39 -1.44
C LEU A 78 8.04 -5.38 -1.00
N PRO A 79 8.37 -5.89 0.21
CA PRO A 79 9.75 -6.05 0.62
C PRO A 79 10.48 -6.99 -0.34
N ASP A 80 11.61 -6.56 -0.87
CA ASP A 80 12.40 -7.32 -1.84
C ASP A 80 13.88 -7.43 -1.50
N TYR A 81 14.26 -7.10 -0.26
CA TYR A 81 15.63 -7.20 0.20
C TYR A 81 16.25 -8.59 0.04
N THR A 82 17.38 -8.64 -0.67
CA THR A 82 18.08 -9.86 -1.08
C THR A 82 19.55 -9.93 -0.63
N THR A 83 20.00 -9.05 0.26
CA THR A 83 21.42 -8.93 0.71
C THR A 83 22.41 -8.65 -0.42
N THR A 84 21.95 -8.00 -1.50
CA THR A 84 22.76 -7.80 -2.71
C THR A 84 23.72 -6.61 -2.57
N SER A 85 24.85 -6.66 -3.27
CA SER A 85 25.75 -5.51 -3.38
C SER A 85 25.04 -4.32 -4.00
N CYS A 86 25.21 -3.15 -3.38
CA CYS A 86 24.55 -1.90 -3.72
C CYS A 86 25.52 -0.91 -4.42
N PRO A 87 25.82 -1.06 -5.72
CA PRO A 87 26.74 -0.16 -6.41
C PRO A 87 26.12 1.22 -6.70
N SER A 88 24.79 1.32 -6.72
CA SER A 88 24.05 2.56 -6.94
C SER A 88 22.63 2.44 -6.39
N ALA A 89 21.95 3.58 -6.20
CA ALA A 89 20.56 3.64 -5.74
C ALA A 89 19.60 2.84 -6.62
N ALA A 90 19.84 2.78 -7.93
CA ALA A 90 19.02 2.02 -8.87
C ALA A 90 19.24 0.50 -8.78
N ASN A 91 20.22 0.05 -7.99
CA ASN A 91 20.56 -1.36 -7.78
C ASN A 91 20.42 -1.79 -6.33
N CYS A 92 19.85 -0.93 -5.48
CA CYS A 92 19.53 -1.25 -4.09
C CYS A 92 18.05 -1.60 -3.95
N ASP A 93 17.78 -2.35 -2.89
CA ASP A 93 16.50 -2.87 -2.44
C ASP A 93 16.06 -2.23 -1.10
N TYR A 94 16.74 -1.15 -0.68
CA TYR A 94 16.37 -0.35 0.48
C TYR A 94 16.92 1.09 0.37
N VAL A 95 16.50 1.94 1.30
CA VAL A 95 17.00 3.30 1.50
C VAL A 95 17.45 3.51 2.95
N SER A 96 18.61 4.12 3.15
CA SER A 96 19.07 4.54 4.49
C SER A 96 18.60 5.96 4.79
N LEU A 97 18.15 6.19 6.03
CA LEU A 97 17.65 7.51 6.44
C LEU A 97 18.76 8.49 6.85
N GLY A 98 19.93 8.00 7.28
CA GLY A 98 20.94 8.84 7.92
C GLY A 98 20.58 9.17 9.38
N ASP A 99 21.57 9.65 10.14
CA ASP A 99 21.48 9.94 11.58
C ASP A 99 20.51 11.09 11.87
N GLY A 100 19.28 10.72 12.27
CA GLY A 100 18.14 11.62 12.48
C GLY A 100 17.37 12.01 11.21
N GLY A 101 17.62 11.33 10.09
CA GLY A 101 16.91 11.58 8.84
C GLY A 101 15.51 10.96 8.80
N SER A 102 14.74 11.29 7.75
CA SER A 102 13.35 10.82 7.65
C SER A 102 12.89 10.53 6.23
N ILE A 103 11.91 9.62 6.13
CA ILE A 103 11.13 9.37 4.93
C ILE A 103 9.64 9.44 5.24
N THR A 104 8.87 10.03 4.34
CA THR A 104 7.41 10.01 4.37
C THR A 104 6.88 9.25 3.17
N LEU A 105 6.21 8.14 3.46
CA LEU A 105 5.59 7.25 2.48
C LEU A 105 4.08 7.47 2.48
N ARG A 106 3.47 7.18 1.33
CA ARG A 106 2.04 7.36 1.09
C ARG A 106 1.43 6.07 0.58
N PHE A 107 0.23 5.80 1.07
CA PHE A 107 -0.72 4.83 0.53
C PHE A 107 -1.68 5.56 -0.42
N VAL A 108 -1.52 5.40 -1.73
CA VAL A 108 -2.33 6.09 -2.74
C VAL A 108 -3.67 5.39 -2.91
N ASP A 109 -3.64 4.09 -3.17
CA ASP A 109 -4.83 3.27 -3.45
C ASP A 109 -5.41 2.52 -2.23
N ASN A 110 -4.77 2.65 -1.06
CA ASN A 110 -5.25 2.13 0.21
C ASN A 110 -5.09 3.14 1.37
N ARG A 111 -5.61 2.82 2.55
CA ARG A 111 -5.45 3.60 3.78
C ARG A 111 -5.17 2.66 4.95
N LEU A 112 -4.16 3.00 5.73
CA LEU A 112 -3.86 2.36 7.01
C LEU A 112 -4.96 2.68 8.03
N THR A 113 -5.42 1.66 8.74
CA THR A 113 -6.45 1.77 9.78
C THR A 113 -6.02 1.04 11.05
N GLY A 114 -6.62 1.34 12.20
CA GLY A 114 -6.58 0.41 13.34
C GLY A 114 -7.39 -0.86 13.04
N SER A 115 -7.25 -1.90 13.85
CA SER A 115 -7.97 -3.17 13.71
C SER A 115 -9.11 -3.34 14.71
N GLY A 116 -9.16 -2.51 15.75
CA GLY A 116 -10.07 -2.67 16.88
C GLY A 116 -9.57 -3.73 17.88
N SER A 117 -8.28 -4.07 17.85
CA SER A 117 -7.68 -5.14 18.65
C SER A 117 -6.22 -4.83 18.98
N THR A 118 -5.58 -5.65 19.82
CA THR A 118 -4.13 -5.47 20.12
C THR A 118 -3.21 -6.07 19.05
N ALA A 119 -3.74 -6.40 17.87
CA ALA A 119 -2.95 -6.88 16.76
C ALA A 119 -2.11 -5.73 16.17
N LYS A 120 -1.05 -6.07 15.42
CA LYS A 120 -0.28 -5.06 14.70
C LYS A 120 -1.07 -4.63 13.47
N ASP A 121 -1.11 -3.32 13.23
CA ASP A 121 -1.81 -2.69 12.12
C ASP A 121 -0.87 -2.18 11.04
N LEU A 122 0.35 -1.82 11.43
CA LEU A 122 1.41 -1.32 10.57
C LEU A 122 2.65 -2.19 10.77
N TRP A 123 3.38 -2.41 9.69
CA TRP A 123 4.60 -3.19 9.67
C TRP A 123 5.68 -2.46 8.88
N ILE A 124 6.87 -2.35 9.45
CA ILE A 124 8.04 -1.71 8.86
C ILE A 124 9.07 -2.80 8.58
N PHE A 125 9.54 -2.86 7.34
CA PHE A 125 10.63 -3.74 6.92
C PHE A 125 11.92 -2.94 6.93
N GLU A 126 12.61 -3.03 8.06
CA GLU A 126 13.98 -2.56 8.21
C GLU A 126 14.95 -3.72 7.97
N VAL A 127 16.07 -3.41 7.30
CA VAL A 127 17.09 -4.38 6.89
C VAL A 127 18.43 -4.05 7.55
N GLY A 128 19.45 -4.88 7.30
CA GLY A 128 20.74 -4.77 7.98
C GLY A 128 20.82 -5.43 9.37
N PRO A 129 22.04 -5.55 9.92
CA PRO A 129 22.30 -6.15 11.22
C PRO A 129 22.28 -5.15 12.39
N ASP A 130 22.35 -3.86 12.08
CA ASP A 130 22.35 -2.80 13.07
C ASP A 130 20.92 -2.61 13.59
N ILE A 131 20.82 -2.23 14.86
CA ILE A 131 19.54 -2.05 15.54
C ILE A 131 19.43 -0.56 15.80
N GLU A 132 18.56 0.09 15.04
CA GLU A 132 18.39 1.53 15.06
C GLU A 132 16.92 1.85 15.33
N ASP A 133 16.67 2.55 16.43
CA ASP A 133 15.32 2.90 16.81
C ASP A 133 14.74 3.88 15.79
N THR A 134 13.52 3.61 15.32
CA THR A 134 12.85 4.46 14.32
C THR A 134 11.52 4.95 14.86
N PHE A 135 11.37 6.26 14.99
CA PHE A 135 10.10 6.91 15.36
C PHE A 135 9.09 6.80 14.23
N VAL A 136 7.84 6.48 14.59
CA VAL A 136 6.75 6.28 13.65
C VAL A 136 5.66 7.30 13.90
N GLU A 137 5.29 8.02 12.84
CA GLU A 137 4.16 8.95 12.83
C GLU A 137 3.21 8.62 11.68
N VAL A 138 1.92 8.86 11.87
CA VAL A 138 0.89 8.68 10.85
C VAL A 138 0.15 9.99 10.56
N SER A 139 -0.34 10.14 9.34
CA SER A 139 -1.14 11.30 8.95
C SER A 139 -2.25 10.96 7.98
N LYS A 140 -3.39 11.62 8.15
CA LYS A 140 -4.54 11.54 7.23
C LYS A 140 -4.36 12.44 6.00
N ASP A 141 -3.65 13.56 6.18
CA ASP A 141 -3.61 14.66 5.21
C ASP A 141 -2.18 15.11 4.80
N GLY A 142 -1.14 14.56 5.43
CA GLY A 142 0.27 14.91 5.18
C GLY A 142 0.74 16.17 5.91
N SER A 143 -0.11 16.78 6.75
CA SER A 143 0.17 18.03 7.46
C SER A 143 -0.01 17.90 8.98
N THR A 144 -1.03 17.17 9.43
CA THR A 144 -1.27 16.87 10.85
C THR A 144 -0.70 15.48 11.16
N TRP A 145 0.28 15.41 12.06
CA TRP A 145 1.02 14.19 12.37
C TRP A 145 0.69 13.69 13.77
N PHE A 146 0.54 12.37 13.91
CA PHE A 146 0.30 11.69 15.18
C PHE A 146 1.42 10.69 15.42
N ALA A 147 2.16 10.85 16.53
CA ALA A 147 3.17 9.89 16.94
C ALA A 147 2.50 8.60 17.47
N VAL A 148 2.94 7.45 16.94
CA VAL A 148 2.41 6.12 17.26
C VAL A 148 3.51 5.18 17.75
N GLY A 149 4.52 5.76 18.39
CA GLY A 149 5.63 5.04 19.03
C GLY A 149 6.88 4.97 18.18
N LYS A 150 7.70 3.95 18.47
CA LYS A 150 8.91 3.62 17.73
C LYS A 150 9.04 2.12 17.54
N VAL A 151 9.76 1.71 16.51
CA VAL A 151 10.28 0.35 16.37
C VAL A 151 11.73 0.33 16.83
N PHE A 152 12.17 -0.77 17.41
CA PHE A 152 13.48 -0.88 18.07
C PHE A 152 14.49 -1.58 17.16
N GLY A 153 14.58 -1.15 15.91
CA GLY A 153 15.30 -1.82 14.82
C GLY A 153 14.66 -3.13 14.34
N SER A 154 15.15 -3.62 13.19
CA SER A 154 14.65 -4.82 12.52
C SER A 154 13.19 -4.73 12.06
N THR A 155 12.77 -5.70 11.25
CA THR A 155 11.38 -5.83 10.78
C THR A 155 10.40 -5.95 11.97
N ALA A 156 9.53 -4.94 12.15
CA ALA A 156 8.70 -4.76 13.36
C ALA A 156 7.35 -4.07 13.09
N GLY A 157 6.42 -4.15 14.06
CA GLY A 157 5.05 -3.66 13.88
C GLY A 157 4.48 -2.77 14.99
N ILE A 158 3.60 -1.86 14.60
CA ILE A 158 2.86 -0.93 15.46
C ILE A 158 1.39 -1.35 15.56
N ASP A 159 0.87 -1.32 16.78
CA ASP A 159 -0.56 -1.43 17.11
C ASP A 159 -1.08 0.02 17.26
N LEU A 160 -1.97 0.44 16.36
CA LEU A 160 -2.56 1.78 16.32
C LEU A 160 -3.69 1.94 17.34
N ASP A 161 -4.38 0.84 17.68
CA ASP A 161 -5.44 0.83 18.67
C ASP A 161 -4.90 1.23 20.06
N ALA A 162 -3.65 0.87 20.37
CA ALA A 162 -2.93 1.32 21.57
C ALA A 162 -2.77 2.86 21.67
N TYR A 163 -2.89 3.57 20.55
CA TYR A 163 -2.84 5.04 20.47
C TYR A 163 -4.22 5.68 20.28
N GLY A 164 -5.29 4.87 20.36
CA GLY A 164 -6.67 5.34 20.25
C GLY A 164 -7.18 5.50 18.82
N PHE A 165 -6.48 4.93 17.83
CA PHE A 165 -6.90 4.95 16.44
C PHE A 165 -7.51 3.60 16.05
N GLY A 166 -8.78 3.61 15.65
CA GLY A 166 -9.54 2.39 15.35
C GLY A 166 -9.80 2.20 13.87
N THR A 167 -10.74 1.32 13.56
CA THR A 167 -11.14 0.97 12.18
C THR A 167 -11.74 2.13 11.36
N ALA A 168 -12.19 3.19 12.03
CA ALA A 168 -12.73 4.39 11.38
C ALA A 168 -11.64 5.41 10.99
N ASP A 169 -10.43 5.29 11.56
CA ASP A 169 -9.32 6.18 11.26
C ASP A 169 -8.58 5.70 10.01
N GLN A 170 -8.48 6.58 9.02
CA GLN A 170 -7.85 6.27 7.73
C GLN A 170 -6.66 7.18 7.50
N PHE A 171 -5.45 6.62 7.60
CA PHE A 171 -4.20 7.33 7.38
C PHE A 171 -3.68 7.05 5.98
N ALA A 172 -3.34 8.13 5.27
CA ALA A 172 -2.77 8.05 3.93
C ALA A 172 -1.24 8.08 3.95
N TYR A 173 -0.63 8.44 5.09
CA TYR A 173 0.80 8.66 5.20
C TYR A 173 1.38 8.02 6.46
N VAL A 174 2.61 7.54 6.33
CA VAL A 174 3.50 7.14 7.42
C VAL A 174 4.79 7.92 7.27
N ARG A 175 5.28 8.51 8.35
CA ARG A 175 6.61 9.11 8.42
C ARG A 175 7.45 8.28 9.38
N LEU A 176 8.62 7.87 8.90
CA LEU A 176 9.66 7.22 9.67
C LEU A 176 10.79 8.22 9.87
N THR A 177 11.26 8.35 11.11
CA THR A 177 12.40 9.20 11.46
C THR A 177 13.37 8.38 12.29
N ASP A 178 14.61 8.30 11.84
CA ASP A 178 15.70 7.65 12.56
C ASP A 178 15.94 8.33 13.93
N ASP A 179 16.17 7.55 14.98
CA ASP A 179 16.57 8.06 16.29
C ASP A 179 18.09 8.30 16.32
N GLY A 180 18.51 9.51 15.95
CA GLY A 180 19.93 9.88 15.90
C GLY A 180 20.68 9.87 17.24
N ALA A 181 20.02 9.54 18.35
CA ALA A 181 20.67 9.29 19.63
C ALA A 181 21.15 7.84 19.80
N GLU A 182 20.72 6.93 18.92
CA GLU A 182 21.03 5.50 18.96
C GLU A 182 21.61 5.04 17.61
N GLY A 183 22.01 3.76 17.49
CA GLY A 183 22.47 3.23 16.21
C GLY A 183 23.93 3.53 15.79
N GLY A 184 24.24 3.13 14.56
CA GLY A 184 25.57 3.18 13.97
C GLY A 184 25.82 4.50 13.23
N GLN A 185 26.54 5.44 13.85
CA GLN A 185 26.78 6.78 13.27
C GLN A 185 27.91 6.84 12.22
N SER A 186 28.35 5.69 11.70
CA SER A 186 29.44 5.64 10.72
C SER A 186 29.30 4.42 9.83
N GLY A 187 29.53 4.58 8.54
CA GLY A 187 29.44 3.48 7.59
C GLY A 187 28.87 3.95 6.28
N ALA A 188 28.45 3.01 5.44
CA ALA A 188 27.80 3.33 4.17
C ALA A 188 26.28 3.40 4.29
N THR A 189 25.71 2.83 5.37
CA THR A 189 24.28 2.64 5.64
C THR A 189 23.99 3.12 7.07
N VAL A 190 24.10 4.44 7.28
CA VAL A 190 23.88 5.07 8.61
C VAL A 190 22.40 5.36 8.79
N GLY A 191 21.87 5.09 9.98
CA GLY A 191 20.46 5.25 10.30
C GLY A 191 19.59 4.22 9.57
N ALA A 192 18.34 4.11 10.01
CA ALA A 192 17.46 3.00 9.62
C ALA A 192 17.42 2.73 8.10
N ASP A 193 17.54 1.45 7.74
CA ASP A 193 17.57 0.95 6.37
C ASP A 193 16.21 0.37 5.97
N ILE A 194 15.40 1.14 5.23
CA ILE A 194 14.00 0.83 4.95
C ILE A 194 13.83 0.16 3.58
N ASP A 195 13.32 -1.08 3.58
CA ASP A 195 12.94 -1.87 2.39
C ASP A 195 11.46 -1.64 2.03
N ALA A 196 10.56 -1.67 3.02
CA ALA A 196 9.14 -1.48 2.77
C ALA A 196 8.34 -1.05 4.00
N VAL A 197 7.14 -0.51 3.78
CA VAL A 197 6.14 -0.24 4.81
C VAL A 197 4.78 -0.76 4.37
N GLY A 198 4.18 -1.62 5.19
CA GLY A 198 2.91 -2.29 4.91
C GLY A 198 1.85 -2.03 5.99
N ALA A 199 0.64 -1.68 5.58
CA ALA A 199 -0.55 -1.60 6.42
C ALA A 199 -1.24 -2.97 6.50
N ILE A 200 -1.02 -3.69 7.60
CA ILE A 200 -1.70 -4.98 7.89
C ILE A 200 -3.22 -4.77 7.95
N SER A 201 -3.65 -3.75 8.69
CA SER A 201 -5.05 -3.31 8.72
C SER A 201 -5.21 -2.16 7.73
N THR A 202 -5.95 -2.42 6.64
CA THR A 202 -6.04 -1.50 5.51
C THR A 202 -7.40 -1.57 4.83
N VAL A 203 -7.83 -0.44 4.27
CA VAL A 203 -9.02 -0.33 3.42
C VAL A 203 -8.67 0.29 2.08
N ALA A 204 -9.34 -0.17 1.01
CA ALA A 204 -9.15 0.41 -0.32
C ALA A 204 -9.60 1.89 -0.34
N ALA A 205 -8.79 2.74 -0.94
CA ALA A 205 -9.13 4.13 -1.19
C ALA A 205 -9.78 4.24 -2.57
N VAL A 206 -10.85 5.02 -2.67
CA VAL A 206 -11.45 5.33 -3.97
C VAL A 206 -10.51 6.26 -4.72
N VAL A 207 -9.75 5.73 -5.67
CA VAL A 207 -8.98 6.53 -6.64
C VAL A 207 -9.94 6.90 -7.77
N PRO A 208 -10.23 8.19 -8.01
CA PRO A 208 -10.99 8.60 -9.18
C PRO A 208 -10.23 8.13 -10.42
N GLU A 209 -10.82 7.26 -11.23
CA GLU A 209 -10.14 6.81 -12.44
C GLU A 209 -9.75 8.03 -13.28
N PRO A 210 -8.52 8.06 -13.86
CA PRO A 210 -8.18 9.06 -14.86
C PRO A 210 -9.32 9.07 -15.90
N GLY A 211 -9.64 10.23 -16.48
CA GLY A 211 -10.74 10.40 -17.45
C GLY A 211 -10.62 9.56 -18.75
N ALA A 212 -9.86 8.47 -18.76
CA ALA A 212 -9.79 7.43 -19.76
C ALA A 212 -11.17 6.97 -20.25
N TRP A 213 -12.19 6.88 -19.39
CA TRP A 213 -13.56 6.63 -19.85
C TRP A 213 -14.11 7.77 -20.71
N MET A 214 -13.82 9.02 -20.37
CA MET A 214 -14.19 10.16 -21.22
C MET A 214 -13.40 10.18 -22.53
N LEU A 215 -12.12 9.81 -22.50
CA LEU A 215 -11.29 9.70 -23.71
C LEU A 215 -11.75 8.54 -24.61
N MET A 216 -12.09 7.40 -24.02
CA MET A 216 -12.60 6.22 -24.74
C MET A 216 -14.00 6.50 -25.30
N ALA A 217 -14.91 7.06 -24.49
CA ALA A 217 -16.24 7.45 -24.94
C ALA A 217 -16.18 8.53 -26.03
N GLY A 218 -15.31 9.52 -25.87
CA GLY A 218 -15.04 10.55 -26.88
C GLY A 218 -14.50 9.96 -28.18
N GLY A 219 -13.52 9.06 -28.10
CA GLY A 219 -12.94 8.37 -29.27
C GLY A 219 -13.97 7.51 -30.01
N LEU A 220 -14.78 6.74 -29.29
CA LEU A 220 -15.85 5.94 -29.87
C LEU A 220 -16.95 6.80 -30.52
N ALA A 221 -17.28 7.94 -29.91
CA ALA A 221 -18.23 8.89 -30.49
C ALA A 221 -17.72 9.50 -31.81
N VAL A 222 -16.44 9.87 -31.87
CA VAL A 222 -15.79 10.39 -33.09
C VAL A 222 -15.77 9.33 -34.18
N LEU A 223 -15.43 8.07 -33.86
CA LEU A 223 -15.46 6.96 -34.80
C LEU A 223 -16.86 6.66 -35.34
N ALA A 224 -17.87 6.67 -34.46
CA ALA A 224 -19.27 6.46 -34.84
C ALA A 224 -19.79 7.59 -35.74
N TRP A 225 -19.36 8.83 -35.48
CA TRP A 225 -19.71 9.98 -36.32
C TRP A 225 -19.01 9.93 -37.69
N ALA A 226 -17.73 9.57 -37.73
CA ALA A 226 -16.97 9.44 -38.97
C ALA A 226 -17.58 8.37 -39.89
N ARG A 227 -17.98 7.22 -39.33
CA ARG A 227 -18.65 6.13 -40.07
C ARG A 227 -20.01 6.50 -40.66
N ARG A 228 -20.72 7.49 -40.08
CA ARG A 228 -22.00 7.96 -40.60
C ARG A 228 -21.84 8.96 -41.77
N ARG A 229 -20.63 9.47 -41.98
CA ARG A 229 -20.31 10.47 -43.02
C ARG A 229 -19.59 9.89 -44.24
N SER A 230 -19.06 8.67 -44.11
CA SER A 230 -18.56 7.82 -45.20
C SER A 230 -19.68 6.96 -45.77
#